data_AF-A0AAP2D8Q5-F1
#
_entry.id   AF-A0AAP2D8Q5-F1
#
_cell.length_a   1.000
_cell.length_b   1.000
_cell.length_c   1.000
_cell.angle_alpha   90.00
_cell.angle_beta   90.00
_cell.angle_gamma   90.00
#
_symmetry.space_group_name_H-M   'P 1'
#
loop_
_entity.id
_entity.type
_entity.pdbx_description
1 polymer ?
#
loop_
_entity_poly.entity_id
_entity_poly.type
_entity_poly.pdbx_seq_one_letter_code
_entity_poly.pdbx_strand_id
1 'polypeptide(L)'
;MTAYFHKHPVTTLATFLLLLLATAGTTHAQSTDRIKQQEYIQQQEQAKKAMLMRELDSGVYFMDNGQYAAADKKFRYVLENLRSVPSDLTYYFGKNSFHLAQYKQSIDWLNKYIQLKGTNGQYSSDAIQWKKQAEAEYLKEKSKASAKVAEVLSADYDIDCGPTGKVICPVCKGDHVTIKKGPFGDEYKTCQYCNEQGILTCEEYNLLVRGQLKPRN
;
A
#
# COMPACT_ATOMS: atom_id res chain seq x y z
N MET A 1 54.11 -50.83 -60.38
CA MET A 1 53.27 -51.40 -59.30
C MET A 1 53.97 -51.11 -57.98
N THR A 2 53.66 -49.98 -57.33
CA THR A 2 54.17 -49.67 -55.99
C THR A 2 53.19 -48.70 -55.33
N ALA A 3 52.59 -49.18 -54.24
CA ALA A 3 51.50 -48.53 -53.52
C ALA A 3 52.03 -47.44 -52.57
N TYR A 4 51.37 -46.29 -52.55
CA TYR A 4 51.55 -45.22 -51.57
C TYR A 4 50.80 -45.58 -50.27
N PHE A 5 51.53 -45.76 -49.17
CA PHE A 5 50.97 -45.84 -47.82
C PHE A 5 50.96 -44.43 -47.20
N HIS A 6 49.75 -43.90 -46.95
CA HIS A 6 49.53 -42.67 -46.19
C HIS A 6 49.61 -42.97 -44.69
N LYS A 7 50.59 -42.38 -43.99
CA LYS A 7 50.65 -42.36 -42.52
C LYS A 7 49.75 -41.22 -42.01
N HIS A 8 48.64 -41.55 -41.38
CA HIS A 8 47.83 -40.58 -40.63
C HIS A 8 48.49 -40.24 -39.28
N PRO A 9 48.38 -38.98 -38.79
CA PRO A 9 49.09 -38.53 -37.61
C PRO A 9 48.37 -38.98 -36.32
N VAL A 10 49.05 -39.77 -35.50
CA VAL A 10 48.59 -40.19 -34.16
C VAL A 10 48.59 -39.01 -33.17
N THR A 11 49.24 -37.89 -33.51
CA THR A 11 49.42 -36.69 -32.67
C THR A 11 48.19 -35.79 -32.56
N THR A 12 47.24 -35.83 -33.50
CA THR A 12 46.04 -34.96 -33.48
C THR A 12 44.93 -35.48 -32.57
N LEU A 13 44.84 -36.80 -32.35
CA LEU A 13 43.83 -37.39 -31.46
C LEU A 13 44.18 -37.19 -29.97
N ALA A 14 45.46 -37.32 -29.60
CA ALA A 14 45.91 -37.14 -28.22
C ALA A 14 45.79 -35.68 -27.75
N THR A 15 46.02 -34.72 -28.65
CA THR A 15 45.89 -33.29 -28.36
C THR A 15 44.43 -32.85 -28.22
N PHE A 16 43.52 -33.41 -29.02
CA PHE A 16 42.08 -33.20 -28.86
C PHE A 16 41.53 -33.80 -27.55
N LEU A 17 42.02 -34.97 -27.12
CA LEU A 17 41.60 -35.62 -25.87
C LEU A 17 42.06 -34.84 -24.63
N LEU A 18 43.28 -34.30 -24.64
CA LEU A 18 43.80 -33.45 -23.56
C LEU A 18 43.07 -32.11 -23.45
N LEU A 19 42.65 -31.51 -24.57
CA LEU A 19 41.82 -30.29 -24.57
C LEU A 19 40.40 -30.55 -24.04
N LEU A 20 39.80 -31.70 -24.34
CA LEU A 20 38.48 -32.09 -23.81
C LEU A 20 38.49 -32.40 -22.31
N LEU A 21 39.60 -32.94 -21.77
CA LEU A 21 39.76 -33.16 -20.33
C LEU A 21 39.99 -31.85 -19.55
N ALA A 22 40.64 -30.85 -20.16
CA ALA A 22 40.90 -29.56 -19.53
C ALA A 22 39.62 -28.69 -19.38
N THR A 23 38.64 -28.83 -20.26
CA THR A 23 37.36 -28.07 -20.17
C THR A 23 36.35 -28.69 -19.20
N ALA A 24 36.45 -30.00 -18.92
CA ALA A 24 35.61 -30.66 -17.92
C ALA A 24 36.00 -30.30 -16.47
N GLY A 25 37.30 -30.07 -16.19
CA GLY A 25 37.78 -29.71 -14.85
C GLY A 25 37.42 -28.29 -14.39
N THR A 26 37.35 -27.33 -15.33
CA THR A 26 37.09 -25.91 -15.01
C THR A 26 35.62 -25.61 -14.75
N THR A 27 34.70 -26.32 -15.41
CA THR A 27 33.24 -26.16 -15.23
C THR A 27 32.75 -26.69 -13.87
N HIS A 28 33.36 -27.73 -13.32
CA HIS A 28 33.04 -28.25 -11.98
C HIS A 28 33.57 -27.37 -10.83
N ALA A 29 34.75 -26.76 -10.99
CA ALA A 29 35.29 -25.83 -9.98
C ALA A 29 34.46 -24.53 -9.91
N GLN A 30 34.13 -23.93 -11.06
CA GLN A 30 33.31 -22.70 -11.10
C GLN A 30 31.87 -22.90 -10.60
N SER A 31 31.27 -24.08 -10.78
CA SER A 31 29.93 -24.36 -10.25
C SER A 31 29.93 -24.51 -8.73
N THR A 32 30.96 -25.15 -8.16
CA THR A 32 31.09 -25.35 -6.71
C THR A 32 31.26 -24.04 -5.94
N ASP A 33 32.06 -23.10 -6.44
CA ASP A 33 32.26 -21.80 -5.78
C ASP A 33 30.99 -20.93 -5.81
N ARG A 34 30.23 -20.96 -6.91
CA ARG A 34 28.95 -20.26 -7.03
C ARG A 34 27.90 -20.81 -6.08
N ILE A 35 27.84 -22.12 -5.91
CA ILE A 35 26.92 -22.77 -4.96
C ILE A 35 27.24 -22.34 -3.52
N LYS A 36 28.51 -22.42 -3.11
CA LYS A 36 28.93 -21.95 -1.77
C LYS A 36 28.62 -20.48 -1.53
N GLN A 37 28.80 -19.64 -2.54
CA GLN A 37 28.46 -18.22 -2.45
C GLN A 37 26.95 -17.98 -2.30
N GLN A 38 26.11 -18.74 -3.02
CA GLN A 38 24.65 -18.68 -2.88
C GLN A 38 24.18 -19.17 -1.50
N GLU A 39 24.74 -20.27 -1.01
CA GLU A 39 24.45 -20.81 0.32
C GLU A 39 24.78 -19.78 1.41
N TYR A 40 25.93 -19.09 1.29
CA TYR A 40 26.32 -18.03 2.23
C TYR A 40 25.33 -16.86 2.24
N ILE A 41 24.91 -16.39 1.05
CA ILE A 41 23.91 -15.31 0.93
C ILE A 41 22.58 -15.76 1.57
N GLN A 42 22.13 -16.97 1.28
CA GLN A 42 20.90 -17.51 1.85
C GLN A 42 20.97 -17.61 3.38
N GLN A 43 22.12 -18.04 3.93
CA GLN A 43 22.34 -18.09 5.37
C GLN A 43 22.29 -16.70 6.01
N GLN A 44 22.90 -15.70 5.37
CA GLN A 44 22.82 -14.31 5.83
C GLN A 44 21.39 -13.77 5.79
N GLU A 45 20.63 -14.05 4.73
CA GLU A 45 19.21 -13.65 4.63
C GLU A 45 18.36 -14.30 5.72
N GLN A 46 18.59 -15.58 6.01
CA GLN A 46 17.91 -16.29 7.08
C GLN A 46 18.25 -15.72 8.45
N ALA A 47 19.53 -15.43 8.72
CA ALA A 47 19.98 -14.80 9.96
C ALA A 47 19.36 -13.41 10.14
N LYS A 48 19.37 -12.59 9.08
CA LYS A 48 18.72 -11.26 9.08
C LYS A 48 17.22 -11.40 9.34
N LYS A 49 16.54 -12.33 8.66
CA LYS A 49 15.12 -12.59 8.88
C LYS A 49 14.84 -12.98 10.33
N ALA A 50 15.62 -13.88 10.90
CA ALA A 50 15.47 -14.30 12.30
C ALA A 50 15.65 -13.14 13.28
N MET A 51 16.64 -12.27 13.05
CA MET A 51 16.82 -11.04 13.83
C MET A 51 15.58 -10.14 13.75
N LEU A 52 15.06 -9.88 12.55
CA LEU A 52 13.88 -9.04 12.37
C LEU A 52 12.62 -9.62 13.01
N MET A 53 12.47 -10.95 13.02
CA MET A 53 11.35 -11.59 13.73
C MET A 53 11.46 -11.41 15.24
N ARG A 54 12.67 -11.44 15.82
CA ARG A 54 12.85 -11.10 17.26
C ARG A 54 12.48 -9.65 17.56
N GLU A 55 12.78 -8.73 16.65
CA GLU A 55 12.36 -7.32 16.77
C GLU A 55 10.83 -7.18 16.67
N LEU A 56 10.18 -7.97 15.81
CA LEU A 56 8.73 -8.05 15.75
C LEU A 56 8.15 -8.55 17.07
N ASP A 57 8.68 -9.66 17.62
CA ASP A 57 8.25 -10.22 18.91
C ASP A 57 8.42 -9.21 20.05
N SER A 58 9.52 -8.44 20.04
CA SER A 58 9.72 -7.33 20.97
C SER A 58 8.67 -6.24 20.80
N GLY A 59 8.29 -5.90 19.56
CA GLY A 59 7.20 -4.97 19.28
C GLY A 59 5.85 -5.47 19.81
N VAL A 60 5.55 -6.76 19.65
CA VAL A 60 4.34 -7.39 20.22
C VAL A 60 4.35 -7.30 21.74
N TYR A 61 5.47 -7.62 22.38
CA TYR A 61 5.62 -7.45 23.83
C TYR A 61 5.31 -6.01 24.28
N PHE A 62 5.88 -5.00 23.62
CA PHE A 62 5.60 -3.60 23.95
C PHE A 62 4.11 -3.25 23.76
N MET A 63 3.49 -3.72 22.67
CA MET A 63 2.09 -3.47 22.38
C MET A 63 1.17 -4.09 23.45
N ASP A 64 1.43 -5.33 23.86
CA ASP A 64 0.63 -6.04 24.86
C ASP A 64 0.77 -5.42 26.26
N ASN A 65 1.87 -4.72 26.53
CA ASN A 65 2.08 -3.93 27.74
C ASN A 65 1.54 -2.49 27.63
N GLY A 66 0.80 -2.15 26.58
CA GLY A 66 0.22 -0.82 26.36
C GLY A 66 1.25 0.25 25.94
N GLN A 67 2.49 -0.14 25.66
CA GLN A 67 3.57 0.75 25.24
C GLN A 67 3.54 0.95 23.71
N TYR A 68 2.42 1.46 23.20
CA TYR A 68 2.11 1.48 21.77
C TYR A 68 3.09 2.29 20.91
N ALA A 69 3.66 3.37 21.45
CA ALA A 69 4.68 4.16 20.77
C ALA A 69 6.02 3.40 20.65
N ALA A 70 6.39 2.61 21.67
CA ALA A 70 7.57 1.76 21.62
C ALA A 70 7.38 0.60 20.63
N ALA A 71 6.18 0.00 20.63
CA ALA A 71 5.80 -1.03 19.67
C ALA A 71 5.82 -0.52 18.22
N ASP A 72 5.26 0.68 17.96
CA ASP A 72 5.28 1.33 16.64
C ASP A 72 6.71 1.48 16.11
N LYS A 73 7.64 1.92 16.97
CA LYS A 73 9.05 2.06 16.60
C LYS A 73 9.67 0.72 16.17
N LYS A 74 9.34 -0.37 16.87
CA LYS A 74 9.78 -1.73 16.51
C LYS A 74 9.15 -2.20 15.18
N PHE A 75 7.84 -2.01 15.00
CA PHE A 75 7.15 -2.41 13.77
C PHE A 75 7.65 -1.65 12.54
N ARG A 76 7.92 -0.35 12.65
CA ARG A 76 8.54 0.45 11.57
C ARG A 76 9.94 -0.04 11.24
N TYR A 77 10.77 -0.29 12.26
CA TYR A 77 12.11 -0.85 12.04
C TYR A 77 12.05 -2.17 11.26
N VAL A 78 11.16 -3.08 11.65
CA VAL A 78 10.98 -4.35 10.94
C VAL A 78 10.52 -4.10 9.50
N LEU A 79 9.53 -3.22 9.29
CA LEU A 79 9.00 -2.87 7.97
C LEU A 79 10.04 -2.28 7.02
N GLU A 80 10.94 -1.44 7.53
CA GLU A 80 12.01 -0.80 6.76
C GLU A 80 13.11 -1.78 6.35
N ASN A 81 13.27 -2.89 7.07
CA ASN A 81 14.40 -3.81 6.91
C ASN A 81 14.03 -5.17 6.30
N LEU A 82 12.74 -5.49 6.18
CA LEU A 82 12.24 -6.72 5.59
C LEU A 82 12.15 -6.62 4.05
N ARG A 83 12.32 -7.76 3.36
CA ARG A 83 12.09 -7.86 1.91
C ARG A 83 10.63 -8.15 1.55
N SER A 84 9.91 -8.82 2.43
CA SER A 84 8.52 -9.26 2.21
C SER A 84 7.75 -9.22 3.52
N VAL A 85 6.61 -8.53 3.53
CA VAL A 85 5.84 -8.21 4.74
C VAL A 85 5.16 -9.49 5.26
N PRO A 86 5.48 -9.97 6.48
CA PRO A 86 4.78 -11.11 7.07
C PRO A 86 3.37 -10.70 7.50
N SER A 87 2.41 -11.63 7.40
CA SER A 87 1.01 -11.37 7.80
C SER A 87 0.90 -10.93 9.26
N ASP A 88 1.72 -11.49 10.14
CA ASP A 88 1.60 -11.22 11.58
C ASP A 88 1.95 -9.76 11.88
N LEU A 89 2.97 -9.21 11.19
CA LEU A 89 3.27 -7.78 11.25
C LEU A 89 2.06 -6.93 10.81
N THR A 90 1.33 -7.31 9.75
CA THR A 90 0.19 -6.49 9.31
C THR A 90 -0.94 -6.50 10.34
N TYR A 91 -1.18 -7.62 11.03
CA TYR A 91 -2.15 -7.66 12.12
C TYR A 91 -1.71 -6.78 13.31
N TYR A 92 -0.52 -7.02 13.84
CA TYR A 92 -0.03 -6.32 15.03
C TYR A 92 0.15 -4.83 14.78
N PHE A 93 0.67 -4.46 13.61
CA PHE A 93 0.84 -3.06 13.27
C PHE A 93 -0.52 -2.36 13.16
N GLY A 94 -1.50 -3.01 12.51
CA GLY A 94 -2.86 -2.51 12.42
C GLY A 94 -3.54 -2.32 13.78
N LYS A 95 -3.42 -3.30 14.68
CA LYS A 95 -3.93 -3.21 16.06
C LYS A 95 -3.26 -2.08 16.85
N ASN A 96 -1.93 -1.97 16.76
CA ASN A 96 -1.18 -0.92 17.44
C ASN A 96 -1.52 0.49 16.93
N SER A 97 -1.68 0.66 15.61
CA SER A 97 -2.10 1.93 15.02
C SER A 97 -3.47 2.38 15.53
N PHE A 98 -4.40 1.46 15.83
CA PHE A 98 -5.69 1.83 16.45
C PHE A 98 -5.47 2.49 17.81
N HIS A 99 -4.61 1.91 18.65
CA HIS A 99 -4.31 2.46 19.97
C HIS A 99 -3.55 3.79 19.94
N LEU A 100 -2.88 4.10 18.82
CA LEU A 100 -2.25 5.40 18.56
C LEU A 100 -3.21 6.42 17.93
N ALA A 101 -4.51 6.12 17.83
CA ALA A 101 -5.52 6.91 17.10
C ALA A 101 -5.17 7.14 15.61
N GLN A 102 -4.32 6.30 15.03
CA GLN A 102 -3.97 6.34 13.61
C GLN A 102 -4.94 5.46 12.81
N TYR A 103 -6.24 5.79 12.89
CA TYR A 103 -7.30 4.88 12.45
C TYR A 103 -7.23 4.53 10.96
N LYS A 104 -6.89 5.47 10.08
CA LYS A 104 -6.70 5.17 8.64
C LYS A 104 -5.62 4.11 8.41
N GLN A 105 -4.48 4.25 9.09
CA GLN A 105 -3.39 3.29 9.00
C GLN A 105 -3.79 1.93 9.57
N SER A 106 -4.50 1.92 10.70
CA SER A 106 -5.07 0.70 11.28
C SER A 106 -5.94 -0.05 10.27
N ILE A 107 -6.88 0.65 9.63
CA ILE A 107 -7.78 0.07 8.62
C ILE A 107 -6.98 -0.54 7.45
N ASP A 108 -5.97 0.16 6.93
CA ASP A 108 -5.19 -0.31 5.79
C ASP A 108 -4.42 -1.60 6.10
N TRP A 109 -3.77 -1.66 7.26
CA TRP A 109 -3.02 -2.84 7.69
C TRP A 109 -3.92 -4.03 8.01
N LEU A 110 -5.05 -3.80 8.69
CA LEU A 110 -6.00 -4.87 9.02
C LEU A 110 -6.70 -5.40 7.77
N ASN A 111 -7.03 -4.54 6.80
CA ASN A 111 -7.48 -4.96 5.47
C ASN A 111 -6.44 -5.86 4.80
N LYS A 112 -5.15 -5.48 4.88
CA LYS A 112 -4.08 -6.28 4.30
C LYS A 112 -3.97 -7.66 4.97
N TYR A 113 -4.10 -7.73 6.29
CA TYR A 113 -4.13 -9.02 7.00
C TYR A 113 -5.26 -9.92 6.50
N ILE A 114 -6.48 -9.39 6.47
CA ILE A 114 -7.68 -10.12 6.04
C ILE A 114 -7.52 -10.59 4.59
N GLN A 115 -6.96 -9.76 3.71
CA GLN A 115 -6.66 -10.14 2.32
C GLN A 115 -5.69 -11.32 2.23
N LEU A 116 -4.64 -11.33 3.05
CA LEU A 116 -3.58 -12.34 2.99
C LEU A 116 -3.98 -13.66 3.63
N LYS A 117 -4.82 -13.63 4.67
CA LYS A 117 -5.14 -14.82 5.49
C LYS A 117 -6.58 -15.31 5.34
N GLY A 118 -7.47 -14.49 4.80
CA GLY A 118 -8.90 -14.80 4.69
C GLY A 118 -9.53 -15.08 6.04
N THR A 119 -10.47 -16.03 6.09
CA THR A 119 -11.17 -16.45 7.31
C THR A 119 -10.40 -17.45 8.17
N ASN A 120 -9.29 -18.01 7.66
CA ASN A 120 -8.53 -19.08 8.30
C ASN A 120 -7.27 -18.58 9.02
N GLY A 121 -7.06 -17.27 9.09
CA GLY A 121 -5.96 -16.68 9.84
C GLY A 121 -6.20 -16.77 11.34
N GLN A 122 -5.12 -16.97 12.10
CA GLN A 122 -5.16 -17.03 13.56
C GLN A 122 -5.85 -15.81 14.19
N TYR A 123 -5.74 -14.64 13.56
CA TYR A 123 -6.30 -13.38 14.05
C TYR A 123 -7.43 -12.85 13.17
N SER A 124 -8.05 -13.67 12.31
CA SER A 124 -9.03 -13.18 11.33
C SER A 124 -10.25 -12.52 11.98
N SER A 125 -10.82 -13.15 13.01
CA SER A 125 -11.96 -12.60 13.76
C SER A 125 -11.60 -11.28 14.45
N ASP A 126 -10.46 -11.27 15.15
CA ASP A 126 -9.96 -10.08 15.85
C ASP A 126 -9.66 -8.94 14.87
N ALA A 127 -9.03 -9.23 13.74
CA ALA A 127 -8.70 -8.23 12.72
C ALA A 127 -9.95 -7.54 12.17
N ILE A 128 -11.04 -8.30 11.95
CA ILE A 128 -12.33 -7.75 11.52
C ILE A 128 -12.91 -6.83 12.60
N GLN A 129 -12.82 -7.23 13.87
CA GLN A 129 -13.31 -6.43 14.99
C GLN A 129 -12.54 -5.12 15.13
N TRP A 130 -11.20 -5.17 15.15
CA TRP A 130 -10.35 -3.98 15.22
C TRP A 130 -10.58 -3.06 14.02
N LYS A 131 -10.71 -3.62 12.81
CA LYS A 131 -11.00 -2.85 11.60
C LYS A 131 -12.32 -2.10 11.73
N LYS A 132 -13.38 -2.78 12.19
CA LYS A 132 -14.70 -2.15 12.37
C LYS A 132 -14.64 -1.01 13.39
N GLN A 133 -13.91 -1.18 14.48
CA GLN A 133 -13.70 -0.12 15.48
C GLN A 133 -12.92 1.06 14.89
N ALA A 134 -11.85 0.79 14.15
CA ALA A 134 -11.06 1.82 13.47
C ALA A 134 -11.89 2.60 12.44
N GLU A 135 -12.74 1.92 11.66
CA GLU A 135 -13.65 2.55 10.70
C GLU A 135 -14.65 3.49 11.38
N ALA A 136 -15.19 3.07 12.53
CA ALA A 136 -16.11 3.90 13.31
C ALA A 136 -15.43 5.17 13.85
N GLU A 137 -14.22 5.05 14.42
CA GLU A 137 -13.48 6.21 14.93
C GLU A 137 -12.99 7.13 13.79
N TYR A 138 -12.51 6.56 12.69
CA TYR A 138 -12.11 7.33 11.51
C TYR A 138 -13.28 8.15 10.93
N LEU A 139 -14.49 7.58 10.92
CA LEU A 139 -15.69 8.31 10.49
C LEU A 139 -16.03 9.46 11.45
N LYS A 140 -15.90 9.24 12.77
CA LYS A 140 -16.08 10.30 13.76
C LYS A 140 -15.07 11.43 13.56
N GLU A 141 -13.79 11.13 13.35
CA GLU A 141 -12.76 12.13 13.05
C GLU A 141 -13.09 12.94 11.80
N LYS A 142 -13.50 12.27 10.71
CA LYS A 142 -13.93 12.94 9.49
C LYS A 142 -15.13 13.85 9.72
N SER A 143 -16.13 13.38 10.47
CA SER A 143 -17.33 14.18 10.78
C SER A 143 -17.00 15.43 11.60
N LYS A 144 -16.09 15.33 12.57
CA LYS A 144 -15.61 16.47 13.37
C LYS A 144 -14.80 17.45 12.52
N ALA A 145 -13.94 16.96 11.64
CA ALA A 145 -13.19 17.81 10.72
C ALA A 145 -14.14 18.57 9.77
N SER A 146 -15.15 17.89 9.22
CA SER A 146 -16.18 18.52 8.40
C SER A 146 -17.02 19.53 9.18
N ALA A 147 -17.39 19.24 10.43
CA ALA A 147 -18.11 20.17 11.29
C ALA A 147 -17.27 21.42 11.60
N LYS A 148 -15.97 21.26 11.88
CA LYS A 148 -15.05 22.38 12.11
C LYS A 148 -14.86 23.24 10.85
N VAL A 149 -14.79 22.61 9.68
CA VAL A 149 -14.75 23.32 8.39
C VAL A 149 -16.05 24.07 8.14
N ALA A 150 -17.20 23.46 8.43
CA ALA A 150 -18.50 24.12 8.32
C ALA A 150 -18.62 25.30 9.29
N GLU A 151 -18.16 25.16 10.53
CA GLU A 151 -18.12 26.24 11.53
C GLU A 151 -17.29 27.43 11.02
N VAL A 152 -16.08 27.16 10.53
CA VAL A 152 -15.19 28.19 9.96
C VAL A 152 -15.83 28.85 8.74
N LEU A 153 -16.37 28.07 7.78
CA LEU A 153 -17.06 28.62 6.60
C LEU A 153 -18.39 29.31 6.92
N SER A 154 -18.98 29.06 8.09
CA SER A 154 -20.20 29.70 8.58
C SER A 154 -19.94 30.99 9.36
N ALA A 155 -18.69 31.31 9.70
CA ALA A 155 -18.36 32.63 10.22
C ALA A 155 -18.61 33.67 9.12
N ASP A 156 -19.14 34.85 9.48
CA ASP A 156 -19.61 35.94 8.60
C ASP A 156 -18.49 36.60 7.76
N TYR A 157 -17.74 35.83 6.99
CA TYR A 157 -16.81 36.33 5.99
C TYR A 157 -17.21 35.81 4.61
N ASP A 158 -17.13 36.67 3.60
CA ASP A 158 -17.26 36.28 2.20
C ASP A 158 -15.97 35.63 1.71
N ILE A 159 -16.08 34.47 1.08
CA ILE A 159 -15.00 33.83 0.34
C ILE A 159 -14.76 34.65 -0.93
N ASP A 160 -13.55 35.18 -1.07
CA ASP A 160 -13.09 35.81 -2.30
C ASP A 160 -12.90 34.75 -3.39
N CYS A 161 -13.70 34.84 -4.46
CA CYS A 161 -13.68 33.92 -5.59
C CYS A 161 -12.69 34.32 -6.69
N GLY A 162 -11.86 35.36 -6.46
CA GLY A 162 -10.89 35.87 -7.41
C GLY A 162 -11.52 36.70 -8.54
N PRO A 163 -10.70 37.13 -9.52
CA PRO A 163 -11.06 38.20 -10.47
C PRO A 163 -12.20 37.84 -11.44
N THR A 164 -12.50 36.56 -11.63
CA THR A 164 -13.58 36.11 -12.52
C THR A 164 -14.95 36.15 -11.86
N GLY A 165 -15.00 36.18 -10.51
CA GLY A 165 -16.24 36.16 -9.74
C GLY A 165 -17.13 34.93 -9.99
N LYS A 166 -16.58 33.85 -10.54
CA LYS A 166 -17.31 32.63 -10.93
C LYS A 166 -16.63 31.40 -10.37
N VAL A 167 -17.43 30.47 -9.86
CA VAL A 167 -16.97 29.25 -9.22
C VAL A 167 -17.64 28.04 -9.86
N ILE A 168 -16.88 26.97 -10.13
CA ILE A 168 -17.46 25.69 -10.55
C ILE A 168 -18.30 25.15 -9.41
N CYS A 169 -19.55 24.78 -9.69
CA CYS A 169 -20.48 24.32 -8.66
C CYS A 169 -19.94 23.07 -7.94
N PRO A 170 -19.73 23.13 -6.61
CA PRO A 170 -19.17 22.00 -5.88
C PRO A 170 -20.17 20.82 -5.74
N VAL A 171 -21.47 21.07 -5.95
CA VAL A 171 -22.53 20.05 -5.85
C VAL A 171 -22.51 19.08 -7.03
N CYS A 172 -22.46 19.61 -8.25
CA CYS A 172 -22.42 18.82 -9.49
C CYS A 172 -21.03 18.75 -10.15
N LYS A 173 -20.03 19.40 -9.54
CA LYS A 173 -18.64 19.45 -10.05
C LYS A 173 -18.49 20.01 -11.46
N GLY A 174 -19.43 20.85 -11.89
CA GLY A 174 -19.44 21.44 -13.24
C GLY A 174 -20.29 20.69 -14.26
N ASP A 175 -20.78 19.50 -13.94
CA ASP A 175 -21.51 18.66 -14.91
C ASP A 175 -22.98 19.05 -15.07
N HIS A 176 -23.47 20.01 -14.28
CA HIS A 176 -24.88 20.39 -14.18
C HIS A 176 -25.83 19.23 -13.79
N VAL A 177 -25.30 18.03 -13.51
CA VAL A 177 -26.05 16.84 -13.15
C VAL A 177 -25.42 16.19 -11.92
N THR A 178 -26.25 15.70 -11.01
CA THR A 178 -25.86 14.91 -9.85
C THR A 178 -26.23 13.46 -10.09
N ILE A 179 -25.28 12.56 -9.84
CA ILE A 179 -25.42 11.12 -10.11
C ILE A 179 -25.56 10.39 -8.77
N LYS A 180 -26.67 9.69 -8.58
CA LYS A 180 -26.92 8.85 -7.40
C LYS A 180 -26.85 7.39 -7.81
N LYS A 181 -25.86 6.67 -7.29
CA LYS A 181 -25.71 5.22 -7.54
C LYS A 181 -26.73 4.43 -6.72
N GLY A 182 -27.63 3.73 -7.39
CA GLY A 182 -28.64 2.88 -6.77
C GLY A 182 -28.45 1.40 -7.09
N PRO A 183 -29.12 0.49 -6.35
CA PRO A 183 -29.06 -0.95 -6.60
C PRO A 183 -29.65 -1.36 -7.96
N PHE A 184 -30.40 -0.48 -8.63
CA PHE A 184 -31.01 -0.71 -9.94
C PHE A 184 -30.39 0.12 -11.07
N GLY A 185 -29.27 0.80 -10.82
CA GLY A 185 -28.59 1.68 -11.77
C GLY A 185 -28.35 3.09 -11.24
N ASP A 186 -27.75 3.92 -12.09
CA ASP A 186 -27.44 5.32 -11.78
C ASP A 186 -28.65 6.22 -12.07
N GLU A 187 -29.08 6.99 -11.07
CA GLU A 187 -30.13 8.00 -11.18
C GLU A 187 -29.49 9.36 -11.43
N TYR A 188 -29.85 10.00 -12.54
CA TYR A 188 -29.32 11.30 -12.95
C TYR A 188 -30.35 12.39 -12.61
N LYS A 189 -29.93 13.42 -11.87
CA LYS A 189 -30.77 14.59 -11.55
C LYS A 189 -30.07 15.88 -11.90
N THR A 190 -30.77 16.78 -12.56
CA THR A 190 -30.28 18.14 -12.82
C THR A 190 -29.91 18.82 -11.52
N CYS A 191 -28.77 19.50 -11.49
CA CYS A 191 -28.29 20.24 -10.34
C CYS A 191 -29.18 21.46 -10.10
N GLN A 192 -29.77 21.55 -8.93
CA GLN A 192 -30.72 22.61 -8.60
C GLN A 192 -30.05 23.94 -8.21
N TYR A 193 -28.72 23.97 -8.03
CA TYR A 193 -28.03 25.12 -7.45
C TYR A 193 -27.29 25.98 -8.47
N CYS A 194 -26.79 25.39 -9.55
CA CYS A 194 -25.97 26.09 -10.56
C CYS A 194 -26.74 26.40 -11.84
N ASN A 195 -26.14 27.23 -12.70
CA ASN A 195 -26.61 27.41 -14.07
C ASN A 195 -26.37 26.14 -14.93
N GLU A 196 -26.86 26.16 -16.16
CA GLU A 196 -26.77 25.07 -17.15
C GLU A 196 -25.33 24.65 -17.48
N GLN A 197 -24.36 25.50 -17.20
CA GLN A 197 -22.93 25.26 -17.40
C GLN A 197 -22.23 24.71 -16.14
N GLY A 198 -22.98 24.43 -15.07
CA GLY A 198 -22.39 23.93 -13.83
C GLY A 198 -21.63 24.99 -13.02
N ILE A 199 -21.93 26.27 -13.22
CA ILE A 199 -21.21 27.42 -12.63
C ILE A 199 -22.14 28.19 -11.66
N LEU A 200 -21.55 28.75 -10.61
CA LEU A 200 -22.15 29.68 -9.65
C LEU A 200 -21.47 31.04 -9.76
N THR A 201 -22.21 32.13 -9.51
CA THR A 201 -21.59 33.42 -9.19
C THR A 201 -20.91 33.35 -7.82
N CYS A 202 -19.99 34.28 -7.54
CA CYS A 202 -19.34 34.32 -6.23
C CYS A 202 -20.33 34.52 -5.07
N GLU A 203 -21.36 35.33 -5.29
CA GLU A 203 -22.44 35.52 -4.31
C GLU A 203 -23.23 34.23 -4.08
N GLU A 204 -23.63 33.54 -5.15
CA GLU A 204 -24.33 32.25 -5.06
C GLU A 204 -23.47 31.18 -4.39
N TYR A 205 -22.17 31.16 -4.66
CA TYR A 205 -21.23 30.28 -3.99
C TYR A 205 -21.15 30.55 -2.49
N ASN A 206 -21.06 31.83 -2.10
CA ASN A 206 -21.06 32.25 -0.69
C ASN A 206 -22.38 31.89 0.02
N LEU A 207 -23.52 32.07 -0.65
CA LEU A 207 -24.81 31.59 -0.14
C LEU A 207 -24.87 30.07 -0.04
N LEU A 208 -24.28 29.34 -0.99
CA LEU A 208 -24.28 27.88 -1.02
C LEU A 208 -23.47 27.30 0.15
N VAL A 209 -22.26 27.80 0.41
CA VAL A 209 -21.42 27.31 1.51
C VAL A 209 -22.02 27.61 2.88
N ARG A 210 -22.85 28.65 2.99
CA ARG A 210 -23.64 28.98 4.20
C ARG A 210 -24.94 28.18 4.33
N GLY A 211 -25.29 27.37 3.34
CA GLY A 211 -26.57 26.64 3.30
C GLY A 211 -27.80 27.54 3.08
N GLN A 212 -27.60 28.75 2.56
CA GLN A 212 -28.64 29.76 2.34
C GLN A 212 -29.07 29.88 0.87
N LEU A 213 -28.33 29.29 -0.07
CA LEU A 213 -28.70 29.30 -1.49
C LEU A 213 -29.96 28.45 -1.71
N LYS A 214 -31.02 29.09 -2.22
CA LYS A 214 -32.27 28.40 -2.57
C LYS A 214 -32.09 27.59 -3.86
N PRO A 215 -32.66 26.37 -3.95
CA PRO A 215 -32.77 25.64 -5.20
C PRO A 215 -33.50 26.48 -6.25
N ARG A 216 -33.03 26.45 -7.49
CA ARG A 216 -33.67 27.16 -8.62
C ARG A 216 -34.93 26.43 -9.11
N ASN A 217 -34.98 25.10 -8.94
CA ASN A 217 -36.03 24.21 -9.43
C ASN A 217 -36.39 23.17 -8.39
#